data_AF-A0A498H0E3-F1
#
_entry.id   AF-A0A498H0E3-F1
#
_cell.length_a   1.000
_cell.length_b   1.000
_cell.length_c   1.000
_cell.angle_alpha   90.00
_cell.angle_beta   90.00
_cell.angle_gamma   90.00
#
_symmetry.space_group_name_H-M   'P 1'
#
loop_
_entity.id
_entity.type
_entity.pdbx_description
1 polymer ?
#
loop_
_entity_poly.entity_id
_entity_poly.type
_entity_poly.pdbx_seq_one_letter_code
_entity_poly.pdbx_strand_id
1 'polypeptide(L)'
;MMHAFLYAISHLDMLDVSRDLRVDGLEIYAGLLLEKVFVVLVENVVLHAAGATRISLQYRETDDGAGIPQHLKEQMFERRFEEKPGMALFLARAFLSIADIAIRETGEPEGGARFEMLVPKGAYRFAEGAE
;
A
#
# COMPACT_ATOMS: atom_id res chain seq x y z
N MET A 1 -0.41 2.75 -11.09
CA MET A 1 0.28 2.55 -9.79
C MET A 1 1.69 3.10 -9.78
N MET A 2 2.55 2.65 -10.70
CA MET A 2 3.97 3.00 -10.72
C MET A 2 4.26 4.52 -10.74
N HIS A 3 3.55 5.30 -11.57
CA HIS A 3 3.80 6.75 -11.66
C HIS A 3 3.50 7.50 -10.35
N ALA A 4 2.38 7.16 -9.69
CA ALA A 4 2.02 7.76 -8.40
C ALA A 4 3.07 7.44 -7.33
N PHE A 5 3.61 6.22 -7.32
CA PHE A 5 4.68 5.84 -6.41
C PHE A 5 5.99 6.58 -6.71
N LEU A 6 6.42 6.64 -7.97
CA LEU A 6 7.65 7.34 -8.36
C LEU A 6 7.59 8.85 -8.06
N TYR A 7 6.45 9.49 -8.27
CA TYR A 7 6.25 10.90 -7.92
C TYR A 7 6.24 11.13 -6.41
N ALA A 8 5.62 10.24 -5.64
CA ALA A 8 5.63 10.31 -4.18
C ALA A 8 7.07 10.27 -3.63
N ILE A 9 7.92 9.39 -4.17
CA ILE A 9 9.29 9.22 -3.68
C ILE A 9 10.30 10.20 -4.30
N SER A 10 9.96 10.94 -5.36
CA SER A 10 10.90 11.85 -6.02
C SER A 10 11.33 13.02 -5.13
N HIS A 11 10.58 13.27 -4.07
CA HIS A 11 10.81 14.34 -3.10
C HIS A 11 11.50 13.83 -1.81
N LEU A 12 11.79 12.53 -1.71
CA LEU A 12 12.39 11.90 -0.54
C LEU A 12 13.87 11.57 -0.81
N ASP A 13 14.71 11.76 0.21
CA ASP A 13 16.11 11.33 0.13
C ASP A 13 16.19 9.80 0.23
N MET A 14 16.48 9.18 -0.91
CA MET A 14 16.44 7.73 -1.11
C MET A 14 17.76 7.23 -1.72
N LEU A 15 18.86 7.99 -1.55
CA LEU A 15 20.16 7.73 -2.19
C LEU A 15 20.71 6.32 -1.89
N ASP A 16 20.46 5.81 -0.68
CA ASP A 16 20.97 4.50 -0.22
C ASP A 16 19.91 3.38 -0.22
N VAL A 17 18.72 3.63 -0.78
CA VAL A 17 17.58 2.70 -0.75
C VAL A 17 17.31 2.12 -2.13
N SER A 18 17.53 0.81 -2.28
CA SER A 18 17.18 0.07 -3.49
C SER A 18 15.66 -0.07 -3.67
N ARG A 19 15.20 -0.16 -4.93
CA ARG A 19 13.78 -0.20 -5.29
C ARG A 19 13.47 -1.45 -6.10
N ASP A 20 12.50 -2.25 -5.66
CA ASP A 20 11.98 -3.41 -6.39
C ASP A 20 10.49 -3.19 -6.65
N LEU A 21 10.14 -2.74 -7.87
CA LEU A 21 8.78 -2.40 -8.26
C LEU A 21 8.26 -3.47 -9.21
N ARG A 22 7.22 -4.20 -8.78
CA ARG A 22 6.53 -5.25 -9.56
C ARG A 22 5.05 -4.97 -9.59
N VAL A 23 4.70 -3.86 -10.23
CA VAL A 23 3.33 -3.35 -10.36
C VAL A 23 3.06 -2.86 -11.79
N ASP A 24 3.78 -3.43 -12.76
CA ASP A 24 3.62 -3.12 -14.17
C ASP A 24 2.20 -3.44 -14.63
N GLY A 25 1.66 -2.56 -15.46
CA GLY A 25 0.27 -2.64 -15.91
C GLY A 25 -0.79 -2.34 -14.86
N LEU A 26 -0.49 -2.37 -13.55
CA LEU A 26 -1.51 -2.12 -12.52
C LEU A 26 -1.89 -0.63 -12.45
N GLU A 27 -3.18 -0.36 -12.53
CA GLU A 27 -3.78 0.94 -12.31
C GLU A 27 -4.86 0.84 -11.24
N ILE A 28 -4.88 1.79 -10.30
CA ILE A 28 -5.86 1.85 -9.21
C ILE A 28 -6.64 3.16 -9.35
N TYR A 29 -7.97 3.07 -9.30
CA TYR A 29 -8.88 4.20 -9.27
C TYR A 29 -8.94 4.81 -7.87
N ALA A 30 -7.83 5.40 -7.42
CA ALA A 30 -7.73 6.08 -6.12
C ALA A 30 -7.35 7.56 -6.26
N GLY A 31 -7.23 8.07 -7.49
CA GLY A 31 -6.96 9.48 -7.78
C GLY A 31 -5.69 10.02 -7.10
N LEU A 32 -5.69 11.33 -6.80
CA LEU A 32 -4.59 12.04 -6.14
C LEU A 32 -4.28 11.55 -4.71
N LEU A 33 -5.19 10.81 -4.08
CA LEU A 33 -5.07 10.40 -2.69
C LEU A 33 -4.05 9.26 -2.51
N LEU A 34 -3.89 8.42 -3.53
CA LEU A 34 -2.95 7.29 -3.49
C LEU A 34 -1.49 7.74 -3.42
N GLU A 35 -1.17 8.84 -4.10
CA GLU A 35 0.16 9.47 -4.04
C GLU A 35 0.48 9.92 -2.61
N LYS A 36 -0.45 10.62 -1.94
CA LYS A 36 -0.29 11.07 -0.55
C LYS A 36 -0.10 9.90 0.41
N VAL A 37 -0.81 8.80 0.17
CA VAL A 37 -0.64 7.55 0.92
C VAL A 37 0.79 7.04 0.75
N PHE A 38 1.33 6.98 -0.47
CA PHE A 38 2.71 6.53 -0.68
C PHE A 38 3.75 7.42 -0.02
N VAL A 39 3.59 8.75 -0.04
CA VAL A 39 4.48 9.66 0.69
C VAL A 39 4.50 9.30 2.16
N VAL A 40 3.33 9.19 2.79
CA VAL A 40 3.19 8.82 4.21
C VAL A 40 3.87 7.48 4.52
N LEU A 41 3.65 6.46 3.69
CA LEU A 41 4.20 5.13 3.95
C LEU A 41 5.72 5.10 3.77
N VAL A 42 6.24 5.75 2.73
CA VAL A 42 7.68 5.78 2.47
C VAL A 42 8.41 6.66 3.48
N GLU A 43 7.84 7.80 3.86
CA GLU A 43 8.36 8.62 4.96
C GLU A 43 8.42 7.82 6.26
N ASN A 44 7.39 7.03 6.58
CA ASN A 44 7.44 6.15 7.76
C ASN A 44 8.60 5.17 7.68
N VAL A 45 8.91 4.61 6.51
CA VAL A 45 10.06 3.72 6.34
C VAL A 45 11.38 4.48 6.43
N VAL A 46 11.54 5.57 5.68
CA VAL A 46 12.81 6.34 5.62
C VAL A 46 13.14 7.00 6.96
N LEU A 47 12.15 7.55 7.65
CA LEU A 47 12.36 8.29 8.91
C LEU A 47 12.43 7.40 10.14
N HIS A 48 11.70 6.28 10.17
CA HIS A 48 11.58 5.45 11.36
C HIS A 48 12.25 4.08 11.26
N ALA A 49 12.50 3.54 10.06
CA ALA A 49 13.22 2.29 9.89
C ALA A 49 14.73 2.53 9.71
N ALA A 50 15.43 2.72 10.82
CA ALA A 50 16.89 2.80 10.83
C ALA A 50 17.49 1.54 10.17
N GLY A 51 18.21 1.71 9.05
CA GLY A 51 18.83 0.60 8.32
C GLY A 51 17.98 0.00 7.19
N ALA A 52 16.86 0.62 6.81
CA ALA A 52 16.13 0.20 5.61
C ALA A 52 16.99 0.39 4.34
N THR A 53 17.29 -0.72 3.65
CA THR A 53 18.13 -0.73 2.42
C THR A 53 17.32 -1.02 1.16
N ARG A 54 16.04 -1.37 1.31
CA ARG A 54 15.16 -1.76 0.20
C ARG A 54 13.72 -1.36 0.46
N ILE A 55 13.09 -0.81 -0.56
CA ILE A 55 11.63 -0.68 -0.64
C ILE A 55 11.13 -1.55 -1.79
N SER A 56 10.15 -2.39 -1.50
CA SER A 56 9.51 -3.26 -2.50
C SER A 56 8.02 -2.93 -2.61
N LEU A 57 7.53 -2.84 -3.83
CA LEU A 57 6.11 -2.65 -4.14
C LEU A 57 5.65 -3.75 -5.08
N GLN A 58 4.68 -4.55 -4.64
CA GLN A 58 4.19 -5.71 -5.38
C GLN A 58 2.68 -5.81 -5.21
N TYR A 59 2.02 -6.48 -6.14
CA TYR A 59 0.60 -6.82 -6.02
C TYR A 59 0.40 -8.33 -6.14
N ARG A 60 -0.73 -8.81 -5.64
CA ARG A 60 -1.22 -10.17 -5.84
C ARG A 60 -2.73 -10.10 -6.00
N GLU A 61 -3.25 -10.63 -7.11
CA GLU A 61 -4.67 -10.89 -7.21
C GLU A 61 -4.98 -12.17 -6.43
N THR A 62 -5.89 -12.08 -5.47
CA THR A 62 -6.41 -13.24 -4.75
C THR A 62 -7.77 -13.57 -5.33
N ASP A 63 -7.81 -14.51 -6.27
CA ASP A 63 -9.08 -15.01 -6.84
C ASP A 63 -9.49 -16.30 -6.12
N ASP A 64 -10.28 -16.15 -5.05
CA ASP A 64 -10.90 -17.29 -4.38
C ASP A 64 -12.23 -17.58 -5.10
N GLY A 65 -12.16 -18.38 -6.16
CA GLY A 65 -13.30 -18.84 -6.96
C GLY A 65 -14.45 -19.36 -6.09
N ALA A 66 -15.45 -18.49 -5.90
CA ALA A 66 -16.76 -18.61 -5.24
C ALA A 66 -17.14 -17.25 -4.60
N GLY A 67 -16.16 -16.39 -4.35
CA GLY A 67 -16.33 -15.05 -3.79
C GLY A 67 -16.46 -15.10 -2.27
N ILE A 68 -15.56 -14.38 -1.57
CA ILE A 68 -15.70 -14.14 -0.14
C ILE A 68 -16.95 -13.26 0.07
N PRO A 69 -17.95 -13.70 0.86
CA PRO A 69 -19.11 -12.91 1.24
C PRO A 69 -18.69 -11.54 1.79
N GLN A 70 -19.44 -10.48 1.46
CA GLN A 70 -19.09 -9.11 1.83
C GLN A 70 -18.84 -8.93 3.35
N HIS A 71 -19.59 -9.64 4.19
CA HIS A 71 -19.39 -9.66 5.64
C HIS A 71 -18.06 -10.33 6.09
N LEU A 72 -17.56 -11.31 5.34
CA LEU A 72 -16.24 -11.93 5.59
C LEU A 72 -15.10 -11.07 5.04
N LYS A 73 -15.35 -10.27 3.99
CA LYS A 73 -14.43 -9.22 3.56
C LYS A 73 -14.30 -8.14 4.65
N GLU A 74 -15.42 -7.65 5.19
CA GLU A 74 -15.45 -6.72 6.32
C GLU A 74 -14.74 -7.25 7.57
N GLN A 75 -14.87 -8.53 7.89
CA GLN A 75 -14.11 -9.16 8.98
C GLN A 75 -12.61 -9.33 8.66
N MET A 76 -12.27 -9.61 7.41
CA MET A 76 -10.90 -9.50 6.90
C MET A 76 -10.40 -8.05 6.84
N PHE A 77 -11.25 -7.04 7.06
CA PHE A 77 -10.88 -5.63 7.23
C PHE A 77 -10.90 -5.19 8.71
N GLU A 78 -11.65 -5.88 9.56
CA GLU A 78 -11.62 -5.70 11.01
C GLU A 78 -10.34 -6.29 11.64
N ARG A 79 -9.51 -5.38 12.15
CA ARG A 79 -8.64 -5.58 13.32
C ARG A 79 -7.44 -6.53 13.15
N ARG A 80 -6.36 -5.95 12.63
CA ARG A 80 -5.13 -5.86 13.43
C ARG A 80 -4.88 -4.37 13.70
N PHE A 81 -5.34 -3.94 14.87
CA PHE A 81 -5.00 -2.62 15.40
C PHE A 81 -3.55 -2.69 15.86
N GLU A 82 -2.67 -1.90 15.28
CA GLU A 82 -1.49 -1.46 16.02
C GLU A 82 -1.98 -0.64 17.22
N GLU A 83 -1.43 -0.88 18.41
CA GLU A 83 -1.90 -0.19 19.63
C GLU A 83 -1.67 1.33 19.58
N LYS A 84 -0.83 1.84 18.65
CA LYS A 84 -0.63 3.27 18.36
C LYS A 84 -0.15 3.51 16.92
N PRO A 85 -1.01 3.54 15.89
CA PRO A 85 -0.56 4.00 14.59
C PRO A 85 -0.13 5.47 14.71
N GLY A 86 1.04 5.81 14.17
CA GLY A 86 1.48 7.21 14.07
C GLY A 86 0.44 8.04 13.30
N MET A 87 0.35 9.34 13.60
CA MET A 87 -0.63 10.27 13.00
C MET A 87 -0.67 10.18 11.46
N ALA A 88 0.49 9.95 10.83
CA ALA A 88 0.62 9.79 9.40
C ALA A 88 -0.16 8.56 8.88
N LEU A 89 -0.01 7.39 9.51
CA LEU A 89 -0.70 6.16 9.08
C LEU A 89 -2.23 6.27 9.25
N PHE A 90 -2.68 6.98 10.29
CA PHE A 90 -4.10 7.30 10.46
C PHE A 90 -4.66 8.10 9.27
N LEU A 91 -3.92 9.11 8.80
CA LEU A 91 -4.31 9.90 7.63
C LEU A 91 -4.34 9.07 6.35
N ALA A 92 -3.34 8.21 6.12
CA ALA A 92 -3.34 7.29 4.98
C ALA A 92 -4.57 6.38 4.99
N ARG A 93 -4.94 5.83 6.15
CA ARG A 93 -6.15 5.02 6.30
C ARG A 93 -7.42 5.82 5.98
N ALA A 94 -7.50 7.07 6.44
CA ALA A 94 -8.65 7.94 6.14
C ALA A 94 -8.79 8.19 4.63
N PHE A 95 -7.69 8.51 3.95
CA PHE A 95 -7.71 8.72 2.50
C PHE A 95 -8.12 7.48 1.71
N LEU A 96 -7.60 6.31 2.07
CA LEU A 96 -7.93 5.05 1.39
C LEU A 96 -9.39 4.64 1.64
N SER A 97 -9.94 4.94 2.82
CA SER A 97 -11.35 4.64 3.14
C SER A 97 -12.36 5.35 2.23
N ILE A 98 -12.00 6.51 1.66
CA ILE A 98 -12.85 7.21 0.67
C ILE A 98 -13.01 6.38 -0.62
N ALA A 99 -12.02 5.55 -0.94
CA ALA A 99 -12.01 4.69 -2.13
C ALA A 99 -12.32 3.21 -1.82
N ASP A 100 -12.86 2.91 -0.64
CA ASP A 100 -13.07 1.54 -0.14
C ASP A 100 -11.81 0.67 -0.16
N ILE A 101 -10.62 1.29 -0.08
CA ILE A 101 -9.34 0.59 0.01
C ILE A 101 -8.98 0.47 1.50
N ALA A 102 -8.65 -0.73 1.93
CA ALA A 102 -8.13 -0.95 3.28
C ALA A 102 -6.61 -1.01 3.26
N ILE A 103 -5.99 -0.62 4.37
CA ILE A 103 -4.54 -0.75 4.60
C ILE A 103 -4.28 -1.36 5.96
N ARG A 104 -3.26 -2.22 6.03
CA ARG A 104 -2.80 -2.86 7.27
C ARG A 104 -1.29 -2.92 7.30
N GLU A 105 -0.72 -2.75 8.48
CA GLU A 105 0.67 -3.08 8.75
C GLU A 105 0.75 -4.55 9.19
N THR A 106 1.68 -5.28 8.58
CA THR A 106 1.90 -6.73 8.73
C THR A 106 3.38 -7.03 8.86
N GLY A 107 4.19 -6.02 9.18
CA GLY A 107 5.61 -6.17 9.42
C GLY A 107 5.83 -6.89 10.74
N GLU A 108 6.89 -7.67 10.80
CA GLU A 108 7.34 -8.26 12.04
C GLU A 108 8.40 -7.33 12.65
N PRO A 109 8.48 -7.23 13.99
CA PRO A 109 9.59 -6.56 14.65
C PRO A 109 10.93 -7.03 14.06
N GLU A 110 11.84 -6.09 13.80
CA GLU A 110 13.17 -6.34 13.19
C GLU A 110 13.17 -6.78 11.71
N GLY A 111 12.02 -7.19 11.16
CA GLY A 111 11.85 -7.56 9.74
C GLY A 111 11.57 -6.38 8.79
N GLY A 112 11.43 -5.17 9.36
CA GLY A 112 11.04 -3.96 8.63
C GLY A 112 9.53 -3.75 8.58
N ALA A 113 9.11 -2.60 8.05
CA ALA A 113 7.70 -2.26 7.92
C ALA A 113 7.09 -2.90 6.66
N ARG A 114 5.92 -3.54 6.80
CA ARG A 114 5.19 -4.11 5.67
C ARG A 114 3.75 -3.62 5.66
N PHE A 115 3.38 -2.88 4.61
CA PHE A 115 2.02 -2.39 4.44
C PHE A 115 1.31 -3.15 3.31
N GLU A 116 0.13 -3.69 3.62
CA GLU A 116 -0.74 -4.38 2.67
C GLU A 116 -1.97 -3.52 2.39
N MET A 117 -2.24 -3.25 1.12
CA MET A 117 -3.43 -2.55 0.67
C MET A 117 -4.36 -3.52 -0.04
N LEU A 118 -5.60 -3.60 0.42
CA LEU A 118 -6.64 -4.41 -0.21
C LEU A 118 -7.52 -3.49 -1.06
N VAL A 119 -7.44 -3.68 -2.36
CA VAL A 119 -8.17 -2.89 -3.36
C VAL A 119 -9.38 -3.68 -3.84
N PRO A 120 -10.61 -3.15 -3.76
CA PRO A 120 -11.80 -3.88 -4.19
C PRO A 120 -11.79 -4.11 -5.71
N LYS A 121 -12.39 -5.22 -6.14
CA LYS A 121 -12.58 -5.52 -7.57
C LYS A 121 -13.39 -4.39 -8.22
N GLY A 122 -12.90 -3.90 -9.37
CA GLY A 122 -13.47 -2.74 -10.05
C GLY A 122 -12.82 -1.40 -9.67
N ALA A 123 -12.05 -1.34 -8.56
CA ALA A 123 -11.23 -0.18 -8.22
C ALA A 123 -9.78 -0.30 -8.73
N TYR A 124 -9.46 -1.36 -9.49
CA TYR A 124 -8.21 -1.48 -10.23
C TYR A 124 -8.46 -2.05 -11.63
N ARG A 125 -7.48 -1.85 -12.52
CA ARG A 125 -7.41 -2.48 -13.83
C ARG A 125 -5.95 -2.78 -14.18
N PHE A 126 -5.77 -3.69 -15.15
CA PHE A 126 -4.49 -3.87 -15.82
C PHE A 126 -4.55 -3.17 -17.17
N ALA A 127 -3.56 -2.33 -17.48
CA ALA A 127 -3.38 -1.78 -18.82
C ALA A 127 -3.14 -2.95 -19.79
N GLU A 128 -3.80 -2.93 -20.95
CA GLU A 128 -3.62 -3.99 -21.96
C GLU A 128 -2.13 -4.12 -22.33
N GLY A 129 -1.59 -5.33 -22.19
CA GLY A 129 -0.20 -5.67 -22.54
C GLY A 129 0.75 -5.94 -21.37
N ALA A 130 0.29 -5.94 -20.12
CA ALA A 130 1.04 -6.48 -18.99
C ALA A 130 0.55 -7.90 -18.69
N GLU A 131 1.25 -8.89 -19.25
CA GLU A 131 1.12 -10.32 -18.91
C GLU A 131 1.86 -10.67 -17.61
#